data_AF-A0AA51RSR9-F1
#
_entry.id   AF-A0AA51RSR9-F1
#
_cell.length_a   1.000
_cell.length_b   1.000
_cell.length_c   1.000
_cell.angle_alpha   90.00
_cell.angle_beta   90.00
_cell.angle_gamma   90.00
#
_symmetry.space_group_name_H-M   'P 1'
#
loop_
_entity.id
_entity.type
_entity.pdbx_description
1 polymer ?
#
loop_
_entity_poly.entity_id
_entity_poly.type
_entity_poly.pdbx_seq_one_letter_code
_entity_poly.pdbx_strand_id
1 'polypeptide(L)'
;MTATTCPNCGASQRSRGYKSKGVAALLAFFFGGLGIHRFYLGQWWGIFYLLFIWTWIPGLISLIETIVFLATDRVKWDQKHNEGKPAGPGEGAGVGIVVGIVVGLFVMIAMIGILAAIAIPAYQDYTYRSKVAQAMSEITPIKSDYVAYLNERQQAPRNNGDLGLDSPLTLSSGHKVTISNELIFIEFVTPKSNLIDGETLTFSPVISGNQISWDCTGGTLANKYRPRQCRP
;
A
#
# COMPACT_ATOMS: atom_id res chain seq x y z
N MET A 1 48.66 26.62 19.93
CA MET A 1 47.52 27.30 20.56
C MET A 1 47.02 28.35 19.58
N THR A 2 45.92 28.09 18.87
CA THR A 2 45.31 29.07 17.96
C THR A 2 44.61 30.13 18.81
N ALA A 3 45.06 31.38 18.74
CA ALA A 3 44.51 32.48 19.53
C ALA A 3 43.03 32.72 19.16
N THR A 4 42.14 32.69 20.15
CA THR A 4 40.70 32.97 20.00
C THR A 4 40.43 34.43 19.64
N THR A 5 41.43 35.29 19.77
CA THR A 5 41.43 36.71 19.43
C THR A 5 42.68 37.05 18.61
N CYS A 6 42.49 37.77 17.51
CA CYS A 6 43.59 38.23 16.68
C CYS A 6 44.49 39.18 17.51
N PRO A 7 45.81 38.92 17.63
CA PRO A 7 46.70 39.72 18.47
C PRO A 7 46.88 41.17 17.98
N ASN A 8 46.53 41.44 16.71
CA ASN A 8 46.74 42.75 16.09
C ASN A 8 45.46 43.61 15.98
N CYS A 9 44.28 43.02 16.16
CA CYS A 9 43.02 43.77 16.02
C CYS A 9 41.91 43.37 17.01
N GLY A 10 42.16 42.44 17.93
CA GLY A 10 41.18 42.03 18.95
C GLY A 10 39.93 41.34 18.42
N ALA A 11 39.84 41.08 17.10
CA ALA A 11 38.69 40.42 16.51
C ALA A 11 38.56 38.98 17.04
N SER A 12 37.36 38.66 17.54
CA SER A 12 36.95 37.30 17.91
C SER A 12 37.01 36.40 16.67
N GLN A 13 37.88 35.38 16.71
CA GLN A 13 37.91 34.36 15.67
C GLN A 13 36.71 33.44 15.89
N ARG A 14 35.66 33.58 15.07
CA ARG A 14 34.49 32.71 15.10
C ARG A 14 34.91 31.32 14.66
N SER A 15 35.14 30.41 15.60
CA SER A 15 35.48 29.02 15.29
C SER A 15 34.34 28.40 14.47
N ARG A 16 34.61 28.01 13.21
CA ARG A 16 33.69 27.16 12.45
C ARG A 16 33.40 25.89 13.27
N GLY A 17 32.13 25.55 13.42
CA GLY A 17 31.72 24.35 14.15
C GLY A 17 32.28 23.08 13.51
N TYR A 18 32.56 22.07 14.34
CA TYR A 18 33.13 20.79 13.90
C TYR A 18 32.20 20.06 12.92
N LYS A 19 32.77 19.56 11.81
CA LYS A 19 32.04 18.80 10.78
C LYS A 19 32.20 17.31 11.03
N SER A 20 31.11 16.68 11.48
CA SER A 20 31.09 15.25 11.76
C SER A 20 31.03 14.42 10.47
N LYS A 21 32.02 13.55 10.31
CA LYS A 21 32.08 12.51 9.27
C LYS A 21 30.79 11.70 9.19
N GLY A 22 30.27 11.31 10.35
CA GLY A 22 29.08 10.47 10.45
C GLY A 22 27.81 11.19 10.01
N VAL A 23 27.66 12.47 10.37
CA VAL A 23 26.54 13.30 9.91
C VAL A 23 26.61 13.51 8.40
N ALA A 24 27.80 13.79 7.85
CA ALA A 24 27.99 13.94 6.41
C ALA A 24 27.64 12.67 5.64
N ALA A 25 28.03 11.48 6.14
CA ALA A 25 27.69 10.19 5.54
C ALA A 25 26.19 9.89 5.57
N LEU A 26 25.52 10.19 6.70
CA LEU A 26 24.08 10.00 6.85
C LEU A 26 23.28 10.92 5.93
N LEU A 27 23.67 12.20 5.88
CA LEU A 27 23.08 13.17 4.95
C LEU A 27 23.29 12.76 3.50
N ALA A 28 24.46 12.21 3.15
CA ALA A 28 24.74 11.73 1.80
C ALA A 28 23.92 10.47 1.45
N PHE A 29 23.65 9.59 2.41
CA PHE A 29 22.89 8.36 2.17
C PHE A 29 21.40 8.64 1.97
N PHE A 30 20.79 9.40 2.88
CA PHE A 30 19.34 9.64 2.86
C PHE A 30 18.92 10.85 2.02
N PHE A 31 19.73 11.91 2.02
CA PHE A 31 19.42 13.18 1.37
C PHE A 31 20.45 13.56 0.30
N GLY A 32 21.22 12.58 -0.15
CA GLY A 32 22.28 12.81 -1.11
C GLY A 32 21.80 13.25 -2.48
N GLY A 33 20.63 12.78 -2.92
CA GLY A 33 19.97 13.26 -4.15
C GLY A 33 19.63 14.77 -4.11
N LEU A 34 19.42 15.34 -2.92
CA LEU A 34 19.20 16.78 -2.72
C LEU A 34 20.52 17.56 -2.54
N GLY A 35 21.65 16.87 -2.34
CA GLY A 35 22.96 17.50 -2.11
C GLY A 35 23.14 18.14 -0.73
N ILE A 36 22.29 17.82 0.26
CA ILE A 36 22.33 18.45 1.60
C ILE A 36 23.69 18.21 2.29
N HIS A 37 24.33 17.07 2.07
CA HIS A 37 25.66 16.77 2.61
C HIS A 37 26.74 17.71 2.08
N ARG A 38 26.63 18.19 0.84
CA ARG A 38 27.59 19.15 0.26
C ARG A 38 27.41 20.54 0.86
N PHE A 39 26.17 20.96 1.12
CA PHE A 39 25.88 22.19 1.86
C PHE A 39 26.35 22.10 3.32
N TYR A 40 26.21 20.94 3.97
CA TYR A 40 26.78 20.69 5.30
C TYR A 40 28.30 20.87 5.34
N LEU A 41 29.01 20.44 4.28
CA LEU A 41 30.44 20.67 4.13
C LEU A 41 30.80 22.12 3.73
N GLY A 42 29.82 22.97 3.43
CA GLY A 42 30.02 24.36 3.01
C GLY A 42 30.43 24.51 1.54
N GLN A 43 30.12 23.52 0.69
CA GLN A 43 30.48 23.50 -0.71
C GLN A 43 29.32 24.00 -1.59
N TRP A 44 29.55 25.06 -2.36
CA TRP A 44 28.54 25.70 -3.22
C TRP A 44 28.03 24.83 -4.37
N TRP A 45 28.82 23.84 -4.79
CA TRP A 45 28.45 22.91 -5.86
C TRP A 45 27.28 21.98 -5.50
N GLY A 46 26.81 22.00 -4.24
CA GLY A 46 25.54 21.36 -3.86
C GLY A 46 24.34 21.85 -4.67
N ILE A 47 24.39 23.05 -5.26
CA ILE A 47 23.29 23.55 -6.12
C ILE A 47 23.07 22.69 -7.38
N PHE A 48 24.15 22.10 -7.92
CA PHE A 48 24.02 21.22 -9.10
C PHE A 48 23.24 19.94 -8.78
N TYR A 49 23.30 19.47 -7.53
CA TYR A 49 22.51 18.33 -7.10
C TYR A 49 21.00 18.65 -7.16
N LEU A 50 20.60 19.86 -6.76
CA LEU A 50 19.21 20.32 -6.86
C LEU A 50 18.76 20.49 -8.31
N LEU A 51 19.65 21.02 -9.17
CA LEU A 51 19.32 21.22 -10.59
C LEU A 51 19.16 19.90 -11.34
N PHE A 52 19.98 18.89 -11.03
CA PHE A 52 19.97 17.58 -11.69
C PHE A 52 19.19 16.50 -10.93
N ILE A 53 18.43 16.84 -9.88
CA ILE A 53 17.75 15.86 -9.02
C ILE A 53 16.81 14.92 -9.78
N TRP A 54 16.14 15.43 -10.82
CA TRP A 54 15.22 14.65 -11.66
C TRP A 54 15.88 13.51 -12.45
N THR A 55 17.21 13.53 -12.59
CA THR A 55 17.96 12.52 -13.36
C THR A 55 18.31 11.31 -12.52
N TRP A 56 18.12 11.39 -11.20
CA TRP A 56 18.59 10.42 -10.22
C TRP A 56 20.12 10.19 -10.18
N ILE A 57 20.89 10.76 -11.12
CA ILE A 57 22.36 10.72 -11.17
C ILE A 57 22.98 11.26 -9.87
N PRO A 58 22.53 12.40 -9.30
CA PRO A 58 23.07 12.88 -8.03
C PRO A 58 22.89 11.90 -6.86
N GLY A 59 21.82 11.10 -6.88
CA GLY A 59 21.58 10.06 -5.87
C GLY A 59 22.56 8.89 -5.97
N LEU A 60 22.94 8.48 -7.17
CA LEU A 60 23.97 7.44 -7.37
C LEU A 60 25.35 7.93 -6.94
N ILE A 61 25.71 9.16 -7.30
CA ILE A 61 26.97 9.78 -6.88
C ILE A 61 27.03 9.90 -5.36
N SER A 62 25.93 10.31 -4.71
CA SER A 62 25.91 10.45 -3.26
C SER A 62 26.04 9.11 -2.52
N LEU A 63 25.53 8.00 -3.07
CA LEU A 63 25.75 6.67 -2.49
C LEU A 63 27.23 6.28 -2.51
N ILE A 64 27.94 6.56 -3.61
CA ILE A 64 29.39 6.34 -3.70
C ILE A 64 30.11 7.23 -2.67
N GLU A 65 29.70 8.49 -2.55
CA GLU A 65 30.26 9.43 -1.57
C GLU A 65 30.04 8.98 -0.13
N THR A 66 28.87 8.40 0.21
CA THR A 66 28.64 7.81 1.53
C THR A 66 29.66 6.73 1.84
N ILE A 67 29.95 5.83 0.90
CA ILE A 67 30.96 4.76 1.10
C ILE A 67 32.34 5.38 1.29
N VAL A 68 32.72 6.34 0.45
CA VAL A 68 34.01 7.04 0.56
C VAL A 68 34.12 7.77 1.91
N PHE A 69 33.06 8.45 2.34
CA PHE A 69 33.03 9.12 3.64
C PHE A 69 33.19 8.10 4.76
N LEU A 70 32.45 7.00 4.77
CA LEU A 70 32.59 5.96 5.80
C LEU A 70 33.98 5.30 5.79
N ALA A 71 34.59 5.10 4.62
CA ALA A 71 35.91 4.52 4.47
C ALA A 71 37.08 5.49 4.78
N THR A 72 36.84 6.81 4.86
CA THR A 72 37.91 7.80 5.12
C THR A 72 38.33 7.80 6.60
N ASP A 73 39.62 7.73 6.89
CA ASP A 73 40.14 7.82 8.27
C ASP A 73 39.74 9.13 8.95
N ARG A 74 39.46 9.08 10.27
CA ARG A 74 39.07 10.28 11.04
C ARG A 74 40.13 11.40 10.96
N VAL A 75 41.41 11.03 11.06
CA VAL A 75 42.54 11.98 10.97
C VAL A 75 42.56 12.68 9.60
N LYS A 76 42.42 11.92 8.51
CA LYS A 76 42.36 12.47 7.15
C LYS A 76 41.14 13.36 6.94
N TRP A 77 40.00 12.96 7.51
CA TRP A 77 38.77 13.74 7.48
C TRP A 77 38.94 15.09 8.18
N ASP A 78 39.51 15.09 9.38
CA ASP A 78 39.70 16.29 10.19
C ASP A 78 40.73 17.23 9.56
N GLN A 79 41.80 16.71 8.98
CA GLN A 79 42.74 17.50 8.19
C GLN A 79 42.05 18.23 7.03
N LYS A 80 41.14 17.55 6.33
CA LYS A 80 40.46 18.10 5.14
C LYS A 80 39.33 19.06 5.47
N HIS A 81 38.54 18.79 6.51
CA HIS A 81 37.28 19.51 6.77
C HIS A 81 37.26 20.29 8.10
N ASN A 82 38.17 20.00 9.02
CA ASN A 82 38.22 20.57 10.38
C ASN A 82 39.58 21.22 10.71
N GLU A 83 40.40 21.55 9.70
CA GLU A 83 41.73 22.18 9.90
C GLU A 83 42.67 21.35 10.80
N GLY A 84 42.47 20.02 10.84
CA GLY A 84 43.23 19.09 11.69
C GLY A 84 42.81 19.08 13.16
N LYS A 85 41.76 19.80 13.55
CA LYS A 85 41.25 19.80 14.93
C LYS A 85 40.49 18.50 15.21
N PRO A 86 40.88 17.71 16.23
CA PRO A 86 40.16 16.50 16.60
C PRO A 86 38.81 16.82 17.24
N ALA A 87 37.87 15.89 17.14
CA ALA A 87 36.56 15.99 17.79
C ALA A 87 36.69 16.16 19.31
N GLY A 88 35.93 17.10 19.89
CA GLY A 88 35.79 17.24 21.34
C GLY A 88 35.01 16.09 21.99
N PRO A 89 35.04 15.97 23.33
CA PRO A 89 34.27 14.96 24.06
C PRO A 89 32.77 15.09 23.75
N GLY A 90 32.20 14.11 23.03
CA GLY A 90 30.78 14.07 22.65
C GLY A 90 30.46 14.41 21.19
N GLU A 91 31.37 15.02 20.43
CA GLU A 91 31.13 15.51 19.05
C GLU A 91 31.03 14.40 17.97
N GLY A 92 30.95 13.13 18.39
CA GLY A 92 30.75 11.97 17.52
C GLY A 92 29.84 10.88 18.07
N ALA A 93 29.32 11.02 19.29
CA ALA A 93 28.51 10.00 19.96
C ALA A 93 27.07 9.95 19.43
N GLY A 94 26.49 11.09 19.06
CA GLY A 94 25.09 11.18 18.61
C GLY A 94 24.81 10.47 17.28
N VAL A 95 25.81 10.31 16.40
CA VAL A 95 25.60 9.69 15.08
C VAL A 95 25.24 8.22 15.21
N GLY A 96 25.90 7.47 16.11
CA GLY A 96 25.61 6.04 16.28
C GLY A 96 24.17 5.79 16.72
N ILE A 97 23.66 6.65 17.60
CA ILE A 97 22.28 6.61 18.09
C ILE A 97 21.31 6.91 16.95
N VAL A 98 21.55 7.97 16.19
CA VAL A 98 20.68 8.37 15.06
C VAL A 98 20.68 7.30 13.97
N VAL A 99 21.83 6.71 13.63
CA VAL A 99 21.93 5.61 12.67
C VAL A 99 21.16 4.39 13.16
N GLY A 100 21.29 4.03 14.43
CA GLY A 100 20.55 2.91 15.02
C GLY A 100 19.03 3.09 14.97
N ILE A 101 18.54 4.28 15.32
CA ILE A 101 17.10 4.62 15.26
C ILE A 101 16.60 4.54 13.82
N VAL A 102 17.32 5.16 12.87
CA VAL A 102 16.90 5.22 11.47
C VAL A 102 16.89 3.82 10.86
N VAL A 103 17.97 3.05 11.01
CA VAL A 103 18.05 1.67 10.50
C VAL A 103 16.99 0.78 11.14
N GLY A 104 16.78 0.89 12.46
CA GLY A 104 15.72 0.16 13.16
C GLY A 104 14.32 0.49 12.64
N LEU A 105 14.04 1.77 12.36
CA LEU A 105 12.78 2.21 11.78
C LEU A 105 12.58 1.67 10.35
N PHE A 106 13.62 1.65 9.51
CA PHE A 106 13.54 1.03 8.17
C PHE A 106 13.25 -0.47 8.25
N VAL A 107 13.91 -1.20 9.15
CA VAL A 107 13.64 -2.63 9.37
C VAL A 107 12.20 -2.86 9.83
N MET A 108 11.71 -2.04 10.75
CA MET A 108 10.33 -2.12 11.24
C MET A 108 9.31 -1.87 10.11
N ILE A 109 9.51 -0.82 9.30
CA ILE A 109 8.63 -0.50 8.17
C ILE A 109 8.64 -1.64 7.14
N ALA A 110 9.82 -2.19 6.82
CA ALA A 110 9.94 -3.29 5.87
C ALA A 110 9.18 -4.55 6.36
N MET A 111 9.29 -4.88 7.64
CA MET A 111 8.56 -6.01 8.23
C MET A 111 7.05 -5.81 8.16
N ILE A 112 6.56 -4.63 8.54
CA ILE A 112 5.12 -4.29 8.44
C ILE A 112 4.64 -4.38 6.99
N GLY A 113 5.44 -3.91 6.03
CA GLY A 113 5.12 -3.98 4.60
C GLY A 113 4.94 -5.42 4.10
N ILE A 114 5.85 -6.33 4.47
CA ILE A 114 5.75 -7.75 4.10
C ILE A 114 4.50 -8.39 4.72
N LEU A 115 4.24 -8.14 6.00
CA LEU A 115 3.05 -8.67 6.69
C LEU A 115 1.76 -8.16 6.06
N ALA A 116 1.69 -6.86 5.73
CA ALA A 116 0.53 -6.24 5.11
C ALA A 116 0.27 -6.79 3.69
N ALA A 117 1.34 -6.99 2.89
CA ALA A 117 1.23 -7.53 1.54
C ALA A 117 0.59 -8.93 1.49
N ILE A 118 0.78 -9.74 2.53
CA ILE A 118 0.16 -11.06 2.66
C ILE A 118 -1.26 -10.95 3.26
N ALA A 119 -1.43 -10.12 4.28
CA ALA A 119 -2.68 -10.04 5.03
C ALA A 119 -3.83 -9.35 4.28
N ILE A 120 -3.55 -8.27 3.54
CA ILE A 120 -4.57 -7.48 2.82
C ILE A 120 -5.35 -8.34 1.79
N PRO A 121 -4.70 -9.05 0.84
CA PRO A 121 -5.43 -9.85 -0.14
C PRO A 121 -6.24 -10.98 0.54
N ALA A 122 -5.69 -11.59 1.58
CA ALA A 122 -6.38 -12.64 2.34
C ALA A 122 -7.65 -12.11 3.06
N TYR A 123 -7.59 -10.92 3.65
CA TYR A 123 -8.74 -10.30 4.30
C TYR A 123 -9.83 -9.91 3.28
N GLN A 124 -9.43 -9.34 2.14
CA GLN A 124 -10.35 -9.01 1.06
C GLN A 124 -11.14 -10.24 0.59
N ASP A 125 -10.47 -11.36 0.34
CA ASP A 125 -11.12 -12.61 -0.06
C ASP A 125 -12.20 -13.08 0.93
N TYR A 126 -11.92 -12.97 2.22
CA TYR A 126 -12.88 -13.33 3.27
C TYR A 126 -14.11 -12.41 3.24
N THR A 127 -13.90 -11.10 3.15
CA THR A 127 -15.01 -10.13 3.10
C THR A 127 -15.86 -10.25 1.85
N TYR A 128 -15.29 -10.67 0.72
CA TYR A 128 -16.07 -10.93 -0.49
C TYR A 128 -16.95 -12.17 -0.34
N ARG A 129 -16.40 -13.26 0.22
CA ARG A 129 -17.19 -14.48 0.51
C ARG A 129 -18.35 -14.19 1.46
N SER A 130 -18.15 -13.34 2.47
CA SER A 130 -19.24 -12.97 3.39
C SER A 130 -20.33 -12.16 2.68
N LYS A 131 -19.97 -11.23 1.77
CA LYS A 131 -20.94 -10.48 0.97
C LYS A 131 -21.74 -11.37 0.02
N VAL A 132 -21.07 -12.31 -0.65
CA VAL A 132 -21.74 -13.29 -1.52
C VAL A 132 -22.72 -14.15 -0.72
N ALA A 133 -22.31 -14.63 0.47
CA ALA A 133 -23.18 -15.38 1.36
C ALA A 133 -24.38 -14.56 1.86
N GLN A 134 -24.16 -13.27 2.17
CA GLN A 134 -25.23 -12.36 2.56
C GLN A 134 -26.25 -12.18 1.42
N ALA A 135 -25.80 -11.86 0.20
CA ALA A 135 -26.69 -11.71 -0.96
C ALA A 135 -27.52 -12.97 -1.20
N MET A 136 -26.90 -14.15 -1.05
CA MET A 136 -27.60 -15.43 -1.16
C MET A 136 -28.72 -15.60 -0.11
N SER A 137 -28.51 -15.12 1.11
CA SER A 137 -29.53 -15.17 2.15
C SER A 137 -30.70 -14.23 1.85
N GLU A 138 -30.43 -13.06 1.28
CA GLU A 138 -31.43 -12.04 0.94
C GLU A 138 -32.33 -12.45 -0.24
N ILE A 139 -31.86 -13.36 -1.11
CA ILE A 139 -32.64 -13.87 -2.26
C ILE A 139 -33.51 -15.07 -1.92
N THR A 140 -33.34 -15.67 -0.74
CA THR A 140 -34.19 -16.77 -0.26
C THR A 140 -35.70 -16.50 -0.41
N PRO A 141 -36.26 -15.35 -0.01
CA PRO A 141 -37.68 -15.04 -0.23
C PRO A 141 -38.05 -14.98 -1.73
N ILE A 142 -37.20 -14.38 -2.58
CA ILE A 142 -37.43 -14.30 -4.04
C ILE A 142 -37.51 -15.70 -4.66
N LYS A 143 -36.69 -16.65 -4.19
CA LYS A 143 -36.77 -18.04 -4.61
C LYS A 143 -38.07 -18.71 -4.18
N SER A 144 -38.57 -18.38 -2.99
CA SER A 144 -39.88 -18.86 -2.53
C SER A 144 -41.01 -18.33 -3.41
N ASP A 145 -40.98 -17.04 -3.74
CA ASP A 145 -41.98 -16.40 -4.60
C ASP A 145 -41.93 -16.94 -6.03
N TYR A 146 -40.72 -17.20 -6.55
CA TYR A 146 -40.53 -17.88 -7.83
C TYR A 146 -41.21 -19.25 -7.84
N VAL A 147 -41.01 -20.05 -6.78
CA VAL A 147 -41.64 -21.38 -6.65
C VAL A 147 -43.16 -21.27 -6.55
N ALA A 148 -43.68 -20.30 -5.79
CA ALA A 148 -45.11 -20.04 -5.70
C ALA A 148 -45.71 -19.72 -7.09
N TYR A 149 -45.06 -18.82 -7.83
CA TYR A 149 -45.45 -18.47 -9.20
C TYR A 149 -45.46 -19.67 -10.14
N LEU A 150 -44.41 -20.49 -10.08
CA LEU A 150 -44.28 -21.70 -10.88
C LEU A 150 -45.41 -22.69 -10.58
N ASN A 151 -45.77 -22.87 -9.29
CA ASN A 151 -46.84 -23.76 -8.88
C ASN A 151 -48.23 -23.27 -9.33
N GLU A 152 -48.48 -21.96 -9.27
CA GLU A 152 -49.77 -21.37 -9.64
C GLU A 152 -49.99 -21.33 -11.16
N ARG A 153 -48.97 -20.93 -11.92
CA ARG A 153 -49.10 -20.69 -13.36
C ARG A 153 -48.58 -21.82 -14.23
N GLN A 154 -47.91 -22.81 -13.64
CA GLN A 154 -47.24 -23.89 -14.37
C GLN A 154 -46.23 -23.37 -15.42
N GLN A 155 -45.71 -22.15 -15.21
CA GLN A 155 -44.78 -21.47 -16.09
C GLN A 155 -43.75 -20.70 -15.25
N ALA A 156 -42.50 -20.69 -15.69
CA ALA A 156 -41.45 -19.92 -15.04
C ALA A 156 -41.60 -18.42 -15.33
N PRO A 157 -41.29 -17.53 -14.35
CA PRO A 157 -41.28 -16.09 -14.60
C PRO A 157 -40.14 -15.73 -15.56
N ARG A 158 -40.46 -14.87 -16.53
CA ARG A 158 -39.53 -14.42 -17.58
C ARG A 158 -38.75 -13.17 -17.16
N ASN A 159 -39.34 -12.36 -16.29
CA ASN A 159 -38.79 -11.11 -15.81
C ASN A 159 -39.21 -10.84 -14.36
N ASN A 160 -38.60 -9.85 -13.71
CA ASN A 160 -38.91 -9.46 -12.33
C ASN A 160 -40.36 -8.98 -12.15
N GLY A 161 -40.95 -8.36 -13.18
CA GLY A 161 -42.33 -7.87 -13.16
C GLY A 161 -43.37 -8.98 -13.03
N ASP A 162 -43.08 -10.21 -13.49
CA ASP A 162 -43.96 -11.37 -13.30
C ASP A 162 -44.14 -11.72 -11.81
N LEU A 163 -43.14 -11.41 -10.98
CA LEU A 163 -43.16 -11.56 -9.52
C LEU A 163 -43.53 -10.25 -8.79
N GLY A 164 -43.86 -9.18 -9.51
CA GLY A 164 -44.13 -7.87 -8.92
C GLY A 164 -42.89 -7.19 -8.31
N LEU A 165 -41.68 -7.55 -8.78
CA LEU A 165 -40.41 -7.01 -8.31
C LEU A 165 -39.90 -5.87 -9.21
N ASP A 166 -39.16 -4.94 -8.62
CA ASP A 166 -38.44 -3.89 -9.36
C ASP A 166 -37.45 -4.50 -10.36
N SER A 167 -37.17 -3.80 -11.46
CA SER A 167 -36.30 -4.28 -12.55
C SER A 167 -35.20 -3.25 -12.89
N PRO A 168 -33.92 -3.47 -12.47
CA PRO A 168 -33.44 -4.52 -11.58
C PRO A 168 -33.85 -4.27 -10.12
N LEU A 169 -34.06 -5.36 -9.37
CA LEU A 169 -34.31 -5.28 -7.93
C LEU A 169 -32.98 -5.00 -7.22
N THR A 170 -32.95 -4.00 -6.35
CA THR A 170 -31.76 -3.72 -5.53
C THR A 170 -31.96 -4.31 -4.14
N LEU A 171 -31.05 -5.19 -3.74
CA LEU A 171 -31.01 -5.78 -2.41
C LEU A 171 -30.54 -4.77 -1.36
N SER A 172 -30.83 -5.03 -0.09
CA SER A 172 -30.33 -4.22 1.04
C SER A 172 -28.80 -4.17 1.09
N SER A 173 -28.14 -5.22 0.62
CA SER A 173 -26.69 -5.29 0.43
C SER A 173 -26.15 -4.41 -0.72
N GLY A 174 -27.02 -3.82 -1.54
CA GLY A 174 -26.69 -2.99 -2.70
C GLY A 174 -26.45 -3.76 -3.99
N HIS A 175 -26.53 -5.09 -3.95
CA HIS A 175 -26.42 -5.95 -5.13
C HIS A 175 -27.73 -5.97 -5.93
N LYS A 176 -27.65 -6.28 -7.22
CA LYS A 176 -28.81 -6.24 -8.12
C LYS A 176 -29.28 -7.64 -8.48
N VAL A 177 -30.58 -7.82 -8.59
CA VAL A 177 -31.22 -9.08 -8.96
C VAL A 177 -32.10 -8.87 -10.18
N THR A 178 -31.89 -9.71 -11.18
CA THR A 178 -32.63 -9.70 -12.44
C THR A 178 -33.01 -11.12 -12.81
N ILE A 179 -34.27 -11.32 -13.18
CA ILE A 179 -34.79 -12.55 -13.75
C ILE A 179 -34.78 -12.38 -15.26
N SER A 180 -34.14 -13.30 -15.96
CA SER A 180 -34.09 -13.32 -17.42
C SER A 180 -34.00 -14.76 -17.90
N ASN A 181 -34.72 -15.09 -18.97
CA ASN A 181 -34.72 -16.44 -19.54
C ASN A 181 -34.95 -17.53 -18.48
N GLU A 182 -35.90 -17.30 -17.57
CA GLU A 182 -36.30 -18.24 -16.50
C GLU A 182 -35.23 -18.46 -15.40
N LEU A 183 -34.09 -17.78 -15.48
CA LEU A 183 -33.00 -17.85 -14.52
C LEU A 183 -32.96 -16.60 -13.65
N ILE A 184 -32.54 -16.75 -12.39
CA ILE A 184 -32.30 -15.63 -11.48
C ILE A 184 -30.81 -15.27 -11.55
N PHE A 185 -30.50 -14.04 -11.91
CA PHE A 185 -29.14 -13.49 -11.91
C PHE A 185 -28.97 -12.54 -10.72
N ILE A 186 -27.90 -12.75 -9.97
CA ILE A 186 -27.37 -11.77 -9.03
C ILE A 186 -26.20 -11.10 -9.70
N GLU A 187 -26.20 -9.78 -9.77
CA GLU A 187 -25.04 -8.96 -10.13
C GLU A 187 -24.46 -8.34 -8.86
N PHE A 188 -23.20 -8.67 -8.55
CA PHE A 188 -22.51 -8.14 -7.39
C PHE A 188 -22.00 -6.74 -7.67
N VAL A 189 -22.64 -5.74 -7.06
CA VAL A 189 -22.14 -4.35 -7.08
C VAL A 189 -21.21 -4.12 -5.89
N THR A 190 -19.94 -3.80 -6.15
CA THR A 190 -18.96 -3.40 -5.12
C THR A 190 -18.21 -2.13 -5.52
N PRO A 191 -18.69 -0.93 -5.12
CA PRO A 191 -18.18 0.35 -5.62
C PRO A 191 -16.73 0.69 -5.20
N LYS A 192 -16.16 -0.06 -4.24
CA LYS A 192 -14.79 0.15 -3.73
C LYS A 192 -13.78 -0.87 -4.25
N SER A 193 -14.19 -1.81 -5.10
CA SER A 193 -13.38 -2.97 -5.45
C SER A 193 -13.77 -3.53 -6.82
N ASN A 194 -12.79 -3.74 -7.70
CA ASN A 194 -13.05 -4.26 -9.04
C ASN A 194 -13.02 -5.80 -9.13
N LEU A 195 -12.74 -6.51 -8.02
CA LEU A 195 -12.53 -7.97 -8.04
C LEU A 195 -13.79 -8.81 -8.24
N ILE A 196 -14.94 -8.32 -7.77
CA ILE A 196 -16.24 -8.99 -7.91
C ILE A 196 -17.31 -8.05 -8.45
N ASP A 197 -16.95 -6.82 -8.84
CA ASP A 197 -17.91 -5.83 -9.31
C ASP A 197 -18.40 -6.18 -10.72
N GLY A 198 -19.71 -6.23 -10.90
CA GLY A 198 -20.35 -6.68 -12.14
C GLY A 198 -20.30 -8.20 -12.36
N GLU A 199 -19.63 -8.95 -11.49
CA GLU A 199 -19.65 -10.41 -11.55
C GLU A 199 -21.03 -10.95 -11.20
N THR A 200 -21.40 -12.06 -11.81
CA THR A 200 -22.73 -12.63 -11.68
C THR A 200 -22.74 -14.03 -11.09
N LEU A 201 -23.79 -14.35 -10.32
CA LEU A 201 -24.13 -15.70 -9.89
C LEU A 201 -25.54 -16.03 -10.40
N THR A 202 -25.67 -17.15 -11.11
CA THR A 202 -26.93 -17.56 -11.73
C THR A 202 -27.57 -18.70 -10.95
N PHE A 203 -28.87 -18.62 -10.69
CA PHE A 203 -29.66 -19.70 -10.11
C PHE A 203 -30.63 -20.25 -11.14
N SER A 204 -30.53 -21.56 -11.37
CA SER A 204 -31.41 -22.34 -12.22
C SER A 204 -32.29 -23.26 -11.35
N PRO A 205 -33.62 -23.24 -11.52
CA PRO A 205 -34.48 -24.19 -10.84
C PRO A 205 -34.32 -25.59 -11.47
N VAL A 206 -34.01 -26.58 -10.65
CA VAL A 206 -33.94 -27.99 -11.05
C VAL A 206 -35.13 -28.71 -10.43
N ILE A 207 -36.05 -29.15 -11.29
CA ILE A 207 -37.25 -29.89 -10.86
C ILE A 207 -36.89 -31.37 -10.80
N SER A 208 -36.87 -31.93 -9.59
CA SER A 208 -36.66 -33.37 -9.35
C SER A 208 -37.92 -33.97 -8.74
N GLY A 209 -38.83 -34.44 -9.59
CA GLY A 209 -40.14 -34.93 -9.16
C GLY A 209 -40.97 -33.81 -8.54
N ASN A 210 -41.36 -33.96 -7.27
CA ASN A 210 -42.16 -32.98 -6.52
C ASN A 210 -41.33 -31.98 -5.71
N GLN A 211 -39.99 -32.01 -5.82
CA GLN A 211 -39.10 -31.09 -5.12
C GLN A 211 -38.36 -30.19 -6.13
N ILE A 212 -38.38 -28.89 -5.86
CA ILE A 212 -37.63 -27.90 -6.63
C ILE A 212 -36.33 -27.61 -5.88
N SER A 213 -35.21 -27.94 -6.51
CA SER A 213 -33.86 -27.59 -6.06
C SER A 213 -33.32 -26.41 -6.86
N TRP A 214 -32.27 -25.77 -6.38
CA TRP A 214 -31.62 -24.64 -7.05
C TRP A 214 -30.18 -24.98 -7.38
N ASP A 215 -29.86 -25.05 -8.67
CA ASP A 215 -28.48 -25.11 -9.13
C ASP A 215 -27.91 -23.69 -9.21
N CYS A 216 -26.75 -23.48 -8.60
CA CYS A 216 -26.05 -22.20 -8.56
C CYS A 216 -24.61 -22.27 -9.10
N THR A 217 -24.31 -23.26 -9.94
CA THR A 217 -22.99 -23.44 -10.57
C THR A 217 -22.75 -22.50 -11.77
N GLY A 218 -23.78 -21.79 -12.25
CA GLY A 218 -23.68 -20.82 -13.34
C GLY A 218 -23.15 -19.43 -12.94
N GLY A 219 -22.97 -18.56 -13.94
CA GLY A 219 -22.51 -17.18 -13.76
C GLY A 219 -21.00 -16.99 -13.91
N THR A 220 -20.54 -15.74 -13.82
CA THR A 220 -19.14 -15.34 -14.10
C THR A 220 -18.26 -15.30 -12.84
N LEU A 221 -18.85 -15.24 -11.64
CA LEU A 221 -18.12 -15.11 -10.37
C LEU A 221 -17.09 -16.23 -10.19
N ALA A 222 -15.85 -15.93 -9.80
CA ALA A 222 -14.82 -16.96 -9.63
C ALA A 222 -15.17 -17.98 -8.51
N ASN A 223 -14.86 -19.27 -8.74
CA ASN A 223 -15.14 -20.37 -7.79
C ASN A 223 -14.58 -20.14 -6.37
N LYS A 224 -13.47 -19.39 -6.26
CA LYS A 224 -12.89 -19.03 -4.96
C LYS A 224 -13.86 -18.22 -4.10
N TYR A 225 -14.71 -17.38 -4.68
CA TYR A 225 -15.66 -16.54 -3.94
C TYR A 225 -17.03 -17.19 -3.75
N ARG A 226 -17.29 -18.27 -4.48
CA ARG A 226 -18.54 -19.03 -4.38
C ARG A 226 -18.61 -19.82 -3.06
N PRO A 227 -19.78 -19.86 -2.41
CA PRO A 227 -20.08 -20.79 -1.32
C PRO A 227 -19.95 -22.24 -1.78
N ARG A 228 -19.76 -23.16 -0.83
CA ARG A 228 -19.46 -24.57 -1.13
C ARG A 228 -20.53 -25.23 -2.00
N GLN A 229 -21.80 -24.91 -1.77
CA GLN A 229 -22.94 -25.44 -2.52
C GLN A 229 -23.07 -24.92 -3.97
N CYS A 230 -22.35 -23.84 -4.32
CA CYS A 230 -22.40 -23.23 -5.66
C CYS A 230 -21.09 -23.41 -6.43
N ARG A 231 -20.25 -24.34 -6.01
CA ARG A 231 -19.02 -24.68 -6.73
C ARG A 231 -19.33 -25.84 -7.68
N PRO A 232 -18.94 -25.74 -8.95
CA PRO A 232 -19.03 -26.85 -9.90
C PRO A 232 -18.08 -27.99 -9.51
#